data_AF-A0AAW0BML6-F1
#
_entry.id   AF-A0AAW0BML6-F1
#
_cell.length_a   1.000
_cell.length_b   1.000
_cell.length_c   1.000
_cell.angle_alpha   90.00
_cell.angle_beta   90.00
_cell.angle_gamma   90.00
#
_symmetry.space_group_name_H-M   'P 1'
#
loop_
_entity.id
_entity.type
_entity.pdbx_description
1 polymer ?
#
loop_
_entity_poly.entity_id
_entity_poly.type
_entity_poly.pdbx_seq_one_letter_code
_entity_poly.pdbx_strand_id
1 'polypeptide(L)'
;GYSAAHASYGAERQAWASRAYHHDPAESIGLILQILHEVPVKGYLGLGAQKSINICHEGKEVPAKITPAGLRGLIIQVMGPRLAEATHGYPFPLAQMPLREVVRWIDLGQEDQNSPWFYNR
;
A
#
# COMPACT_ATOMS: atom_id res chain seq x y z
N GLY A 1 35.37 38.80 19.53
CA GLY A 1 35.50 38.22 18.18
C GLY A 1 34.45 37.14 18.04
N TYR A 2 33.48 37.33 17.16
CA TYR A 2 32.49 36.30 16.84
C TYR A 2 33.20 35.18 16.08
N SER A 3 33.17 33.97 16.62
CA SER A 3 33.88 32.82 16.05
C SER A 3 33.25 32.40 14.72
N ALA A 4 34.05 31.76 13.87
CA ALA A 4 33.65 31.28 12.54
C ALA A 4 32.38 30.38 12.53
N ALA A 5 31.99 29.83 13.68
CA ALA A 5 30.78 29.03 13.86
C ALA A 5 29.46 29.82 13.72
N HIS A 6 29.47 31.15 13.93
CA HIS A 6 28.26 31.96 13.75
C HIS A 6 27.92 32.26 12.29
N ALA A 7 28.92 32.21 11.39
CA ALA A 7 28.71 32.43 9.97
C ALA A 7 28.01 31.24 9.28
N SER A 8 28.26 30.02 9.74
CA SER A 8 27.62 28.80 9.20
C SER A 8 26.26 28.49 9.81
N TYR A 9 25.97 29.03 11.00
CA TYR A 9 24.74 28.73 11.75
C TYR A 9 23.45 29.08 11.01
N GLY A 10 23.45 30.16 10.20
CA GLY A 10 22.30 30.51 9.36
C GLY A 10 22.02 29.46 8.28
N ALA A 11 23.08 28.97 7.62
CA ALA A 11 22.99 27.94 6.59
C ALA A 11 22.61 26.57 7.17
N GLU A 12 23.16 26.21 8.33
CA GLU A 12 22.81 24.99 9.06
C GLU A 12 21.33 25.01 9.49
N ARG A 13 20.84 26.14 10.00
CA ARG A 13 19.42 26.32 10.35
C ARG A 13 18.53 26.20 9.13
N GLN A 14 18.91 26.79 7.99
CA GLN A 14 18.17 26.63 6.73
C GLN A 14 18.16 25.20 6.23
N ALA A 15 19.27 24.47 6.36
CA ALA A 15 19.35 23.06 5.98
C ALA A 15 18.46 22.18 6.88
N TRP A 16 18.44 22.43 8.19
CA TRP A 16 17.55 21.74 9.12
C TRP A 16 16.08 22.07 8.87
N ALA A 17 15.75 23.34 8.64
CA ALA A 17 14.39 23.75 8.30
C ALA A 17 13.95 23.12 6.97
N SER A 18 14.79 23.18 5.94
CA SER A 18 14.50 22.55 4.65
C SER A 18 14.27 21.06 4.80
N ARG A 19 15.08 20.33 5.58
CA ARG A 19 14.85 18.90 5.86
C ARG A 19 13.60 18.63 6.70
N ALA A 20 13.27 19.49 7.64
CA ALA A 20 12.08 19.35 8.49
C ALA A 20 10.77 19.61 7.73
N TYR A 21 10.80 20.50 6.73
CA TYR A 21 9.65 20.82 5.88
C TYR A 21 9.62 20.04 4.56
N HIS A 22 10.68 19.29 4.25
CA HIS A 22 10.70 18.40 3.09
C HIS A 22 9.92 17.13 3.44
N HIS A 23 8.59 17.21 3.44
CA HIS A 23 7.79 16.01 3.33
C HIS A 23 8.09 15.39 1.97
N ASP A 24 8.65 14.17 1.99
CA ASP A 24 8.68 13.37 0.78
C ASP A 24 7.23 13.28 0.26
N PRO A 25 7.02 13.45 -1.06
CA PRO A 25 5.67 13.39 -1.61
C PRO A 25 5.03 12.07 -1.20
N ALA A 26 3.76 12.12 -0.81
CA ALA A 26 2.98 10.98 -0.36
C ALA A 26 1.72 10.87 -1.20
N GLU A 27 1.34 9.64 -1.49
CA GLU A 27 0.12 9.28 -2.20
C GLU A 27 -0.82 8.55 -1.23
N SER A 28 -2.12 8.64 -1.46
CA SER A 28 -3.11 7.94 -0.63
C SER A 28 -3.74 6.79 -1.40
N ILE A 29 -3.64 5.57 -0.84
CA ILE A 29 -4.23 4.36 -1.45
C ILE A 29 -5.40 3.82 -0.63
N GLY A 30 -6.50 3.48 -1.30
CA GLY A 30 -7.60 2.73 -0.72
C GLY A 30 -7.34 1.23 -0.80
N LEU A 31 -7.63 0.48 0.27
CA LEU A 31 -7.55 -0.98 0.30
C LEU A 31 -8.91 -1.57 0.63
N ILE A 32 -9.45 -2.34 -0.31
CA ILE A 32 -10.74 -3.02 -0.17
C ILE A 32 -10.51 -4.52 -0.30
N LEU A 33 -10.97 -5.28 0.68
CA LEU A 33 -10.99 -6.73 0.65
C LEU A 33 -12.41 -7.20 0.31
N GLN A 34 -12.57 -7.84 -0.85
CA GLN A 34 -13.83 -8.49 -1.24
C GLN A 34 -13.71 -10.00 -1.09
N ILE A 35 -14.65 -10.60 -0.38
CA ILE A 35 -14.71 -12.03 -0.10
C ILE A 35 -16.01 -12.56 -0.69
N LEU A 36 -15.89 -13.57 -1.53
CA LEU A 36 -17.02 -14.24 -2.18
C LEU A 36 -17.12 -15.64 -1.61
N HIS A 37 -18.24 -15.95 -0.97
CA HIS A 37 -18.54 -17.30 -0.50
C HIS A 37 -19.44 -18.00 -1.52
N GLU A 38 -18.92 -19.07 -2.12
CA GLU A 38 -19.73 -20.01 -2.89
C GLU A 38 -20.48 -20.93 -1.92
N VAL A 39 -21.76 -21.15 -2.20
CA VAL A 39 -22.63 -22.02 -1.40
C VAL A 39 -23.28 -23.01 -2.37
N PRO A 40 -23.33 -24.31 -2.03
CA PRO A 40 -24.02 -25.29 -2.86
C PRO A 40 -25.53 -25.00 -2.86
N VAL A 41 -26.09 -24.81 -4.04
CA VAL A 41 -27.53 -24.64 -4.27
C VAL A 41 -27.97 -25.75 -5.23
N LYS A 42 -28.79 -26.69 -4.75
CA LYS A 42 -29.46 -27.75 -5.55
C LYS A 42 -28.68 -28.23 -6.80
N GLY A 43 -27.46 -28.73 -6.62
CA GLY A 43 -26.67 -29.35 -7.69
C GLY A 43 -25.71 -28.43 -8.45
N TYR A 44 -25.62 -27.15 -8.08
CA TYR A 44 -24.63 -26.20 -8.60
C TYR A 44 -24.00 -25.37 -7.47
N LEU A 45 -22.79 -24.85 -7.69
CA LEU A 45 -22.19 -23.85 -6.82
C LEU A 45 -22.76 -22.48 -7.21
N GLY A 46 -23.51 -21.86 -6.31
CA GLY A 46 -24.01 -20.49 -6.46
C GLY A 46 -23.19 -19.52 -5.61
N LEU A 47 -23.13 -18.26 -6.02
CA LEU A 47 -22.64 -17.18 -5.15
C LEU A 47 -23.64 -16.99 -4.00
N GLY A 48 -23.23 -17.34 -2.77
CA GLY A 48 -24.11 -17.22 -1.61
C GLY A 48 -24.07 -15.85 -0.98
N ALA A 49 -22.88 -15.40 -0.55
CA ALA A 49 -22.71 -14.13 0.14
C ALA A 49 -21.40 -13.43 -0.28
N GLN A 50 -21.50 -12.14 -0.61
CA GLN A 50 -20.36 -11.26 -0.84
C GLN A 50 -20.17 -10.37 0.39
N LYS A 51 -18.98 -10.40 0.97
CA LYS A 51 -18.57 -9.47 2.04
C LYS A 51 -17.47 -8.57 1.52
N SER A 52 -17.73 -7.26 1.51
CA SER A 52 -16.70 -6.25 1.24
C SER A 52 -16.26 -5.61 2.55
N ILE A 53 -14.97 -5.58 2.81
CA ILE A 53 -14.35 -4.98 3.99
C ILE A 53 -13.43 -3.86 3.49
N ASN A 54 -13.80 -2.61 3.78
CA ASN A 54 -12.90 -1.49 3.54
C ASN A 54 -11.86 -1.47 4.68
N ILE A 55 -10.59 -1.71 4.34
CA ILE A 55 -9.51 -1.80 5.33
C ILE A 55 -8.92 -0.40 5.60
N CYS A 56 -8.96 0.50 4.62
CA CYS A 56 -8.43 1.86 4.73
C CYS A 56 -9.45 2.86 4.19
N HIS A 57 -10.43 3.25 5.02
CA HIS A 57 -11.54 4.13 4.63
C HIS A 57 -11.07 5.54 4.24
N GLU A 58 -10.11 6.09 4.96
CA GLU A 58 -9.52 7.42 4.70
C GLU A 58 -8.33 7.36 3.72
N GLY A 59 -8.06 6.18 3.18
CA GLY A 59 -6.85 5.88 2.45
C GLY A 59 -5.65 5.72 3.38
N LYS A 60 -4.62 5.02 2.90
CA LYS A 60 -3.35 4.86 3.58
C LYS A 60 -2.31 5.69 2.85
N GLU A 61 -1.67 6.59 3.58
CA GLU A 61 -0.53 7.33 3.04
C GLU A 61 0.63 6.38 2.75
N VAL A 62 1.17 6.48 1.55
CA VAL A 62 2.34 5.75 1.08
C VAL A 62 3.30 6.70 0.42
N PRO A 63 4.62 6.45 0.49
CA PRO A 63 5.58 7.28 -0.22
C PRO A 63 5.27 7.31 -1.73
N ALA A 64 5.27 8.49 -2.34
CA ALA A 64 5.15 8.70 -3.79
C ALA A 64 6.15 7.87 -4.60
N LYS A 65 7.34 7.66 -4.02
CA LYS A 65 8.45 6.91 -4.62
C LYS A 65 8.37 5.40 -4.35
N ILE A 66 7.28 4.90 -3.78
CA ILE A 66 7.13 3.47 -3.47
C ILE A 66 7.20 2.66 -4.77
N THR A 67 7.98 1.59 -4.76
CA THR A 67 8.07 0.66 -5.89
C THR A 67 6.93 -0.34 -5.86
N PRO A 68 6.60 -1.05 -6.97
CA PRO A 68 5.60 -2.11 -6.94
C PRO A 68 5.88 -3.17 -5.87
N ALA A 69 7.16 -3.54 -5.66
CA ALA A 69 7.57 -4.48 -4.61
C ALA A 69 7.28 -3.94 -3.21
N GLY A 70 7.62 -2.67 -2.95
CA GLY A 70 7.33 -2.01 -1.67
C GLY A 70 5.84 -1.89 -1.40
N LEU A 71 5.07 -1.54 -2.43
CA LEU A 71 3.62 -1.43 -2.38
C LEU A 71 2.97 -2.79 -2.10
N ARG A 72 3.42 -3.84 -2.77
CA ARG A 72 3.00 -5.23 -2.51
C ARG A 72 3.28 -5.67 -1.08
N GLY A 73 4.47 -5.39 -0.56
CA GLY A 73 4.83 -5.71 0.83
C GLY A 73 3.91 -5.02 1.83
N LEU A 74 3.64 -3.73 1.60
CA LEU A 74 2.74 -2.94 2.42
C LEU A 74 1.30 -3.46 2.37
N ILE A 75 0.80 -3.81 1.19
CA ILE A 75 -0.54 -4.40 1.03
C ILE A 75 -0.64 -5.72 1.78
N ILE A 76 0.32 -6.63 1.64
CA ILE A 76 0.33 -7.92 2.35
C ILE A 76 0.34 -7.70 3.87
N GLN A 77 1.16 -6.76 4.36
CA GLN A 77 1.23 -6.45 5.79
C GLN A 77 -0.12 -5.94 6.34
N VAL A 78 -0.83 -5.12 5.57
CA VAL A 78 -2.11 -4.52 6.00
C VAL A 78 -3.27 -5.51 5.84
N MET A 79 -3.32 -6.22 4.72
CA MET A 79 -4.42 -7.14 4.40
C MET A 79 -4.30 -8.49 5.10
N GLY A 80 -3.08 -8.94 5.41
CA GLY A 80 -2.80 -10.26 5.97
C GLY A 80 -3.64 -10.61 7.18
N PRO A 81 -3.62 -9.78 8.25
CA PRO A 81 -4.44 -10.04 9.44
C PRO A 81 -5.94 -10.08 9.13
N ARG A 82 -6.43 -9.18 8.27
CA ARG A 82 -7.86 -9.09 7.91
C ARG A 82 -8.33 -10.28 7.09
N LEU A 83 -7.49 -10.76 6.18
CA LEU A 83 -7.79 -11.95 5.41
C LEU A 83 -7.80 -13.19 6.32
N ALA A 84 -6.83 -13.31 7.23
CA ALA A 84 -6.79 -14.42 8.19
C ALA A 84 -8.04 -14.45 9.10
N GLU A 85 -8.46 -13.28 9.61
CA GLU A 85 -9.70 -13.13 10.38
C GLU A 85 -10.93 -13.58 9.58
N ALA A 86 -11.03 -13.17 8.31
CA ALA A 86 -12.24 -13.40 7.53
C ALA A 86 -12.35 -14.84 7.00
N THR A 87 -11.25 -15.57 6.95
CA THR A 87 -11.16 -16.87 6.25
C THR A 87 -11.06 -18.06 7.20
N HIS A 88 -11.19 -17.84 8.52
CA HIS A 88 -11.36 -18.85 9.58
C HIS A 88 -10.61 -20.17 9.34
N GLY A 89 -9.28 -20.09 9.29
CA GLY A 89 -8.41 -21.29 9.24
C GLY A 89 -8.03 -21.76 7.83
N TYR A 90 -8.48 -21.09 6.77
CA TYR A 90 -7.93 -21.34 5.43
C TYR A 90 -6.60 -20.59 5.24
N PRO A 91 -5.49 -21.29 4.95
CA PRO A 91 -4.20 -20.65 4.74
C PRO A 91 -4.15 -20.02 3.34
N PHE A 92 -4.53 -18.75 3.21
CA PHE A 92 -4.36 -18.01 1.96
C PHE A 92 -2.88 -17.66 1.75
N PRO A 93 -2.24 -18.13 0.66
CA PRO A 93 -0.86 -17.78 0.37
C PRO A 93 -0.79 -16.37 -0.24
N LEU A 94 -1.04 -15.33 0.56
CA LEU A 94 -1.07 -13.92 0.13
C LEU A 94 0.16 -13.48 -0.67
N ALA A 95 1.34 -13.97 -0.30
CA ALA A 95 2.58 -13.70 -1.02
C ALA A 95 2.62 -14.29 -2.44
N GLN A 96 1.76 -15.24 -2.76
CA GLN A 96 1.64 -15.87 -4.08
C GLN A 96 0.44 -15.34 -4.86
N MET A 97 -0.45 -14.58 -4.22
CA MET A 97 -1.62 -14.03 -4.89
C MET A 97 -1.23 -12.85 -5.79
N PRO A 98 -1.87 -12.73 -6.97
CA PRO A 98 -1.71 -11.55 -7.81
C PRO A 98 -2.37 -10.36 -7.10
N LEU A 99 -1.63 -9.25 -6.98
CA LEU A 99 -2.19 -8.00 -6.49
C LEU A 99 -2.39 -7.08 -7.68
N ARG A 100 -3.65 -6.68 -7.91
CA ARG A 100 -4.01 -5.85 -9.06
C ARG A 100 -4.54 -4.50 -8.63
N GLU A 101 -4.16 -3.48 -9.39
CA GLU A 101 -4.84 -2.20 -9.33
C GLU A 101 -6.27 -2.34 -9.85
N VAL A 102 -7.24 -1.77 -9.14
CA VAL A 102 -8.68 -1.91 -9.48
C VAL A 102 -9.02 -1.25 -10.82
N VAL A 103 -8.45 -0.07 -11.11
CA VAL A 103 -8.85 0.75 -12.26
C VAL A 103 -8.28 0.19 -13.57
N ARG A 104 -6.98 -0.09 -13.59
CA ARG A 104 -6.27 -0.51 -14.81
C ARG A 104 -6.07 -2.03 -14.92
N TRP A 105 -6.43 -2.77 -13.86
CA TRP A 105 -6.25 -4.21 -13.77
C TRP A 105 -4.80 -4.70 -13.95
N ILE A 106 -3.84 -3.84 -13.60
CA ILE A 106 -2.41 -4.10 -13.71
C ILE A 106 -1.94 -4.94 -12.53
N ASP A 107 -1.23 -6.03 -12.80
CA ASP A 107 -0.61 -6.87 -11.77
C ASP A 107 0.70 -6.25 -11.29
N LEU A 108 0.75 -5.89 -10.00
CA LEU A 108 1.93 -5.36 -9.32
C LEU A 108 3.17 -6.26 -9.46
N GLY A 109 2.97 -7.58 -9.59
CA GLY A 109 4.07 -8.54 -9.72
C GLY A 109 4.72 -8.58 -11.11
N GLN A 110 4.09 -8.02 -12.14
CA GLN A 110 4.59 -8.02 -13.52
C GLN A 110 5.29 -6.72 -13.92
N GLU A 111 5.32 -5.77 -13.01
CA GLU A 111 5.78 -4.41 -13.27
C GLU A 111 7.25 -4.21 -12.93
N ASP A 112 7.85 -3.11 -13.38
CA ASP A 112 9.23 -2.79 -13.02
C ASP A 112 9.35 -2.53 -11.51
N GLN A 113 9.93 -3.50 -10.81
CA GLN A 113 10.05 -3.50 -9.35
C GLN A 113 11.01 -2.43 -8.81
N ASN A 114 11.76 -1.74 -9.67
CA ASN A 114 12.74 -0.73 -9.30
C ASN A 114 12.26 0.71 -9.53
N SER A 115 11.22 0.89 -10.34
CA SER A 115 10.66 2.21 -10.64
C SER A 115 9.54 2.59 -9.66
N PRO A 116 9.42 3.87 -9.29
CA PRO A 116 8.25 4.39 -8.58
C PRO A 116 6.92 4.03 -9.26
N TRP A 117 5.97 3.52 -8.49
CA TRP A 117 4.68 3.03 -9.00
C TRP A 117 3.80 4.14 -9.58
N PHE A 118 3.75 5.32 -8.94
CA PHE A 118 2.75 6.35 -9.26
C PHE A 118 3.12 7.27 -10.42
N TYR A 119 4.41 7.49 -10.70
CA TYR A 119 4.86 8.57 -11.60
C TYR A 119 5.65 8.11 -12.83
N ASN A 120 6.05 6.83 -12.91
CA ASN A 120 6.78 6.29 -14.06
C ASN A 120 5.86 5.52 -15.03
N ARG A 121 4.60 5.96 -15.20
CA ARG A 121 3.57 5.24 -15.96
C ARG A 121 2.64 6.11 -16.79
#